data_AF-A0A2N1KJ55-F1
#
_entry.id   AF-A0A2N1KJ55-F1
#
_cell.length_a   1.000
_cell.length_b   1.000
_cell.length_c   1.000
_cell.angle_alpha   90.00
_cell.angle_beta   90.00
_cell.angle_gamma   90.00
#
_symmetry.space_group_name_H-M   'P 1'
#
loop_
_entity.id
_entity.type
_entity.pdbx_description
1 polymer ?
#
loop_
_entity_poly.entity_id
_entity_poly.type
_entity_poly.pdbx_seq_one_letter_code
_entity_poly.pdbx_strand_id
1 'polypeptide(L)'
;MAQIEFSEVMTQDGGLAFILDRLPQARGTESARGKGKKFKFREDEKTASASLKLVTEKGYWIVTDFGGDSKGMHAVGLAMELDHTDFVTALNTVAAFYNISASNNTGPRSEYNERPASKEEQDGTWKVIPKELTEETLKTIFVTSAWQALASKVENRFKKAQEICSRYHLKLVDTYWIVKEGKYQEWKSTDDFPIFFFDEGEWGKIYQPLAQKKFRFRYLGKSYPLHSWPGSSSEVLRWKGSHR
;
A
#
# COMPACT_ATOMS: atom_id res chain seq x y z
N MET A 1 1.81 -9.99 8.91
CA MET A 1 0.60 -10.03 9.75
C MET A 1 -0.57 -10.04 8.81
N ALA A 2 -1.50 -10.98 8.98
CA ALA A 2 -2.76 -10.96 8.26
C ALA A 2 -3.48 -9.65 8.63
N GLN A 3 -3.97 -8.92 7.64
CA GLN A 3 -4.61 -7.62 7.85
C GLN A 3 -6.10 -7.79 7.63
N ILE A 4 -6.88 -7.34 8.62
CA ILE A 4 -8.33 -7.21 8.48
C ILE A 4 -8.56 -5.84 7.84
N GLU A 5 -9.31 -5.82 6.75
CA GLU A 5 -9.63 -4.56 6.06
C GLU A 5 -10.83 -3.89 6.72
N PHE A 6 -10.75 -2.57 6.88
CA PHE A 6 -11.83 -1.77 7.46
C PHE A 6 -13.17 -1.96 6.72
N SER A 7 -13.12 -2.01 5.39
CA SER A 7 -14.30 -2.21 4.54
C SER A 7 -14.96 -3.56 4.77
N GLU A 8 -14.19 -4.62 5.02
CA GLU A 8 -14.71 -5.97 5.27
C GLU A 8 -15.55 -6.00 6.55
N VAL A 9 -15.06 -5.36 7.61
CA VAL A 9 -15.77 -5.24 8.88
C VAL A 9 -17.02 -4.38 8.74
N MET A 10 -16.93 -3.24 8.06
CA MET A 10 -18.08 -2.34 7.90
C MET A 10 -19.14 -2.87 6.92
N THR A 11 -18.84 -3.87 6.09
CA THR A 11 -19.83 -4.48 5.19
C THR A 11 -20.81 -5.38 5.97
N GLN A 12 -20.41 -5.88 7.14
CA GLN A 12 -21.31 -6.59 8.05
C GLN A 12 -22.22 -5.57 8.73
N ASP A 13 -23.48 -5.51 8.30
CA ASP A 13 -24.56 -4.67 8.82
C ASP A 13 -24.27 -3.16 9.03
N GLY A 14 -23.18 -2.66 8.45
CA GLY A 14 -22.70 -1.30 8.67
C GLY A 14 -22.05 -1.08 10.04
N GLY A 15 -21.75 -2.13 10.81
CA GLY A 15 -21.26 -2.04 12.19
C GLY A 15 -22.36 -1.86 13.25
N LEU A 16 -23.63 -2.06 12.89
CA LEU A 16 -24.78 -1.80 13.75
C LEU A 16 -24.82 -2.76 14.95
N ALA A 17 -24.69 -4.07 14.72
CA ALA A 17 -24.79 -5.04 15.80
C ALA A 17 -23.72 -4.80 16.87
N PHE A 18 -22.50 -4.46 16.48
CA PHE A 18 -21.44 -4.10 17.42
C PHE A 18 -21.78 -2.83 18.22
N ILE A 19 -22.32 -1.80 17.57
CA ILE A 19 -22.75 -0.56 18.25
C ILE A 19 -23.86 -0.86 19.26
N LEU A 20 -24.86 -1.67 18.90
CA LEU A 20 -25.98 -2.02 19.78
C LEU A 20 -25.63 -3.00 20.90
N ASP A 21 -24.53 -3.74 20.76
CA ASP A 21 -23.95 -4.57 21.82
C ASP A 21 -23.24 -3.68 22.86
N ARG A 22 -22.42 -2.74 22.39
CA ARG A 22 -21.70 -1.79 23.26
C ARG A 22 -22.58 -0.71 23.86
N LEU A 23 -23.65 -0.31 23.17
CA LEU A 23 -24.61 0.69 23.59
C LEU A 23 -26.04 0.14 23.49
N PRO A 24 -26.47 -0.74 24.41
CA PRO A 24 -27.82 -1.32 24.39
C PRO A 24 -28.94 -0.27 24.42
N GLN A 25 -28.67 0.90 25.01
CA GLN A 25 -29.59 2.02 25.08
C GLN A 25 -29.82 2.76 23.75
N ALA A 26 -29.01 2.50 22.73
CA ALA A 26 -29.22 3.00 21.38
C ALA A 26 -30.27 2.19 20.58
N ARG A 27 -30.70 1.02 21.08
CA ARG A 27 -31.71 0.18 20.44
C ARG A 27 -33.04 0.92 20.29
N GLY A 28 -33.64 0.85 19.10
CA GLY A 28 -34.87 1.55 18.76
C GLY A 28 -34.68 3.05 18.48
N THR A 29 -33.44 3.53 18.39
CA THR A 29 -33.11 4.91 17.99
C THR A 29 -32.45 5.01 16.62
N GLU A 30 -32.29 3.87 15.94
CA GLU A 30 -31.67 3.73 14.63
C GLU A 30 -32.46 4.51 13.59
N SER A 31 -31.81 5.49 12.95
CA SER A 31 -32.44 6.25 11.87
C SER A 31 -31.73 6.06 10.54
N ALA A 32 -32.43 5.39 9.62
CA ALA A 32 -32.03 5.26 8.22
C ALA A 32 -32.41 6.49 7.38
N ARG A 33 -33.40 7.29 7.82
CA ARG A 33 -33.88 8.49 7.13
C ARG A 33 -34.21 9.59 8.15
N GLY A 34 -33.28 10.53 8.34
CA GLY A 34 -33.53 11.78 9.08
C GLY A 34 -32.90 11.86 10.48
N LYS A 35 -33.51 12.69 11.35
CA LYS A 35 -33.08 12.85 12.74
C LYS A 35 -33.63 11.69 13.57
N GLY A 36 -32.76 10.77 13.95
CA GLY A 36 -33.10 9.68 14.86
C GLY A 36 -33.50 10.19 16.25
N LYS A 37 -34.18 9.33 17.00
CA LYS A 37 -34.43 9.56 18.42
C LYS A 37 -33.08 9.68 19.13
N LYS A 38 -32.95 10.63 20.06
CA LYS A 38 -31.70 10.73 20.83
C LYS A 38 -31.70 9.71 21.96
N PHE A 39 -30.52 9.20 22.28
CA PHE A 39 -30.29 8.32 23.42
C PHE A 39 -29.23 8.91 24.35
N LYS A 40 -29.14 8.35 25.56
CA LYS A 40 -28.10 8.72 26.51
C LYS A 40 -26.82 7.93 26.22
N PHE A 41 -25.77 8.59 25.80
CA PHE A 41 -24.44 7.97 25.65
C PHE A 41 -23.73 7.86 27.00
N ARG A 42 -23.90 8.86 27.88
CA ARG A 42 -23.27 8.88 29.21
C ARG A 42 -24.33 8.74 30.28
N GLU A 43 -24.05 7.95 31.32
CA GLU A 43 -25.02 7.71 32.39
C GLU A 43 -25.34 8.97 33.21
N ASP A 44 -24.38 9.90 33.31
CA ASP A 44 -24.47 11.14 34.07
C ASP A 44 -25.19 12.29 33.33
N GLU A 45 -25.57 12.11 32.05
CA GLU A 45 -26.19 13.19 31.28
C GLU A 45 -27.68 13.39 31.62
N LYS A 46 -28.06 14.66 31.86
CA LYS A 46 -29.45 15.04 32.17
C LYS A 46 -30.39 14.89 30.96
N THR A 47 -29.88 15.13 29.76
CA THR A 47 -30.68 15.14 28.52
C THR A 47 -29.98 14.28 27.48
N ALA A 48 -30.70 13.32 26.89
CA ALA A 48 -30.20 12.47 25.82
C ALA A 48 -29.67 13.33 24.66
N SER A 49 -28.36 13.27 24.44
CA SER A 49 -27.69 14.11 23.45
C SER A 49 -27.18 13.33 22.24
N ALA A 50 -26.98 12.01 22.32
CA ALA A 50 -26.40 11.22 21.25
C ALA A 50 -27.41 10.74 20.21
N SER A 51 -26.94 10.50 18.98
CA SER A 51 -27.76 9.99 17.87
C SER A 51 -27.06 8.87 17.10
N LEU A 52 -27.84 7.93 16.59
CA LEU A 52 -27.39 6.82 15.74
C LEU A 52 -27.98 6.97 14.33
N LYS A 53 -27.12 7.13 13.32
CA LYS A 53 -27.53 7.41 11.93
C LYS A 53 -26.79 6.52 10.95
N LEU A 54 -27.51 6.00 9.96
CA LEU A 54 -26.91 5.32 8.80
C LEU A 54 -26.38 6.34 7.79
N VAL A 55 -25.12 6.18 7.37
CA VAL A 55 -24.54 6.94 6.26
C VAL A 55 -24.79 6.16 4.98
N THR A 56 -25.90 6.45 4.31
CA THR A 56 -26.36 5.74 3.10
C THR A 56 -25.33 5.72 1.97
N GLU A 57 -24.50 6.75 1.83
CA GLU A 57 -23.45 6.82 0.81
C GLU A 57 -22.33 5.78 1.02
N LYS A 58 -22.08 5.39 2.27
CA LYS A 58 -20.94 4.54 2.65
C LYS A 58 -21.36 3.21 3.28
N GLY A 59 -22.65 3.03 3.57
CA GLY A 59 -23.22 1.78 4.08
C GLY A 59 -22.96 1.48 5.56
N TYR A 60 -22.38 2.41 6.33
CA TYR A 60 -22.07 2.19 7.75
C TYR A 60 -22.81 3.14 8.71
N TRP A 61 -22.97 2.69 9.96
CA TRP A 61 -23.63 3.43 11.03
C TRP A 61 -22.63 4.32 11.76
N ILE A 62 -23.11 5.51 12.13
CA ILE A 62 -22.36 6.49 12.92
C ILE A 62 -23.15 6.82 14.18
N VAL A 63 -22.46 6.72 15.32
CA VAL A 63 -22.86 7.32 16.60
C VAL A 63 -22.26 8.71 16.67
N THR A 64 -23.04 9.70 17.08
CA THR A 64 -22.53 11.06 17.36
C THR A 64 -23.01 11.49 18.72
N ASP A 65 -22.07 11.80 19.61
CA ASP A 65 -22.36 12.38 20.92
C ASP A 65 -22.27 13.91 20.86
N PHE A 66 -23.43 14.56 20.82
CA PHE A 66 -23.51 16.03 20.78
C PHE A 66 -23.24 16.68 22.15
N GLY A 67 -23.21 15.92 23.25
CA GLY A 67 -22.79 16.39 24.56
C GLY A 67 -21.27 16.38 24.74
N GLY A 68 -20.52 15.90 23.75
CA GLY A 68 -19.06 15.83 23.75
C GLY A 68 -18.42 16.62 22.63
N ASP A 69 -17.52 15.96 21.91
CA ASP A 69 -16.80 16.55 20.79
C ASP A 69 -17.63 16.60 19.50
N SER A 70 -18.86 16.09 19.52
CA SER A 70 -19.77 16.03 18.37
C SER A 70 -19.18 15.32 17.14
N LYS A 71 -18.15 14.48 17.33
CA LYS A 71 -17.58 13.71 16.22
C LYS A 71 -18.38 12.45 15.96
N GLY A 72 -18.56 12.15 14.68
CA GLY A 72 -19.18 10.91 14.24
C GLY A 72 -18.22 9.73 14.37
N MET A 73 -18.57 8.77 15.22
CA MET A 73 -17.83 7.53 15.45
C MET A 73 -18.58 6.36 14.80
N HIS A 74 -17.89 5.62 13.93
CA HIS A 74 -18.34 4.32 13.43
C HIS A 74 -17.97 3.22 14.45
N ALA A 75 -18.36 1.96 14.22
CA ALA A 75 -18.16 0.87 15.19
C ALA A 75 -16.71 0.74 15.70
N VAL A 76 -15.70 0.85 14.82
CA VAL A 76 -14.27 0.81 15.23
C VAL A 76 -13.89 2.05 16.04
N GLY A 77 -14.30 3.25 15.61
CA GLY A 77 -14.10 4.47 16.39
C GLY A 77 -14.76 4.42 17.77
N LEU A 78 -15.93 3.79 17.89
CA LEU A 78 -16.60 3.56 19.16
C LEU A 78 -15.79 2.62 20.05
N ALA A 79 -15.25 1.53 19.50
CA ALA A 79 -14.37 0.63 20.25
C ALA A 79 -13.08 1.34 20.73
N MET A 80 -12.49 2.21 19.91
CA MET A 80 -11.35 3.03 20.32
C MET A 80 -11.68 3.96 21.49
N GLU A 81 -12.84 4.63 21.43
CA GLU A 81 -13.27 5.57 22.48
C GLU A 81 -13.57 4.84 23.80
N LEU A 82 -14.29 3.71 23.73
CA LEU A 82 -14.71 2.96 24.92
C LEU A 82 -13.58 2.13 25.55
N ASP A 83 -12.73 1.50 24.72
CA ASP A 83 -11.68 0.60 25.20
C ASP A 83 -10.31 1.30 25.34
N HIS A 84 -10.20 2.56 24.91
CA HIS A 84 -8.95 3.33 24.87
C HIS A 84 -7.82 2.61 24.13
N THR A 85 -8.16 1.97 23.00
CA THR A 85 -7.22 1.21 22.18
C THR A 85 -6.87 1.92 20.87
N ASP A 86 -5.78 1.48 20.24
CA ASP A 86 -5.42 1.95 18.91
C ASP A 86 -6.34 1.36 17.83
N PHE A 87 -6.33 1.97 16.64
CA PHE A 87 -7.22 1.58 15.54
C PHE A 87 -7.08 0.11 15.14
N VAL A 88 -5.87 -0.46 15.17
CA VAL A 88 -5.66 -1.85 14.73
C VAL A 88 -6.25 -2.82 15.76
N THR A 89 -6.04 -2.57 17.05
CA THR A 89 -6.62 -3.38 18.11
C THR A 89 -8.14 -3.27 18.11
N ALA A 90 -8.69 -2.05 18.00
CA ALA A 90 -10.13 -1.84 17.90
C ALA A 90 -10.74 -2.53 16.67
N LEU A 91 -10.08 -2.45 15.51
CA LEU A 91 -10.53 -3.13 14.28
C LEU A 91 -10.58 -4.65 14.46
N ASN A 92 -9.57 -5.24 15.10
CA ASN A 92 -9.53 -6.67 15.41
C ASN A 92 -10.64 -7.06 16.40
N THR A 93 -10.94 -6.22 17.39
CA THR A 93 -12.04 -6.45 18.34
C THR A 93 -13.40 -6.47 17.64
N VAL A 94 -13.67 -5.50 16.76
CA VAL A 94 -14.91 -5.47 15.97
C VAL A 94 -14.96 -6.64 15.01
N ALA A 95 -13.86 -6.98 14.34
CA ALA A 95 -13.81 -8.12 13.43
C ALA A 95 -14.06 -9.45 14.14
N ALA A 96 -13.50 -9.62 15.35
CA ALA A 96 -13.75 -10.80 16.19
C ALA A 96 -15.23 -10.93 16.58
N PHE A 97 -15.92 -9.81 16.87
CA PHE A 97 -17.36 -9.80 17.14
C PHE A 97 -18.17 -10.34 15.95
N TYR A 98 -17.79 -10.00 14.72
CA TYR A 98 -18.43 -10.52 13.49
C TYR A 98 -17.86 -11.86 13.03
N ASN A 99 -16.98 -12.48 13.82
CA ASN A 99 -16.28 -13.72 13.47
C ASN A 99 -15.53 -13.63 12.12
N ILE A 100 -15.09 -12.44 11.75
CA ILE A 100 -14.26 -12.19 10.56
C ILE A 100 -12.83 -12.56 10.93
N SER A 101 -12.36 -13.64 10.33
CA SER A 101 -10.96 -14.04 10.44
C SER A 101 -10.12 -13.21 9.49
N ALA A 102 -8.91 -12.86 9.91
CA ALA A 102 -7.97 -12.16 9.03
C ALA A 102 -7.74 -12.99 7.77
N SER A 103 -8.21 -12.49 6.64
CA SER A 103 -7.88 -13.09 5.36
C SER A 103 -6.37 -12.94 5.17
N ASN A 104 -5.73 -14.00 4.67
CA ASN A 104 -4.36 -13.88 4.15
C ASN A 104 -4.44 -13.11 2.82
N ASN A 105 -4.99 -11.90 2.84
CA ASN A 105 -4.94 -11.00 1.71
C ASN A 105 -3.52 -10.42 1.69
N THR A 106 -2.57 -11.28 1.34
CA THR A 106 -1.28 -10.81 0.88
C THR A 106 -1.59 -10.12 -0.42
N GLY A 107 -1.68 -8.78 -0.40
CA GLY A 107 -1.82 -7.99 -1.61
C GLY A 107 -0.80 -8.43 -2.67
N PRO A 108 -0.97 -8.00 -3.94
CA PRO A 108 -0.23 -8.55 -5.06
C PRO A 108 1.26 -8.70 -4.77
N ARG A 109 1.80 -9.87 -5.09
CA ARG A 109 3.20 -10.25 -4.85
C ARG A 109 3.76 -10.93 -6.07
N SER A 110 5.07 -10.80 -6.23
CA SER A 110 5.84 -11.64 -7.13
C SER A 110 5.82 -13.10 -6.64
N GLU A 111 5.85 -14.04 -7.56
CA GLU A 111 6.17 -15.43 -7.25
C GLU A 111 7.63 -15.52 -6.78
N TYR A 112 7.90 -16.29 -5.73
CA TYR A 112 9.23 -16.45 -5.14
C TYR A 112 9.58 -17.92 -4.97
N ASN A 113 10.73 -18.33 -5.51
CA ASN A 113 11.29 -19.67 -5.34
C ASN A 113 12.70 -19.57 -4.77
N GLU A 114 13.02 -20.45 -3.82
CA GLU A 114 14.36 -20.59 -3.25
C GLU A 114 14.78 -22.06 -3.27
N ARG A 115 16.02 -22.33 -3.71
CA ARG A 115 16.64 -23.65 -3.63
C ARG A 115 18.14 -23.53 -3.34
N PRO A 116 18.80 -24.58 -2.85
CA PRO A 116 20.26 -24.62 -2.79
C PRO A 116 20.88 -24.39 -4.19
N ALA A 117 21.97 -23.64 -4.24
CA ALA A 117 22.73 -23.44 -5.47
C ALA A 117 23.39 -24.75 -5.92
N SER A 118 23.40 -25.00 -7.23
CA SER A 118 24.13 -26.13 -7.80
C SER A 118 25.64 -25.86 -7.79
N LYS A 119 26.46 -26.89 -8.03
CA LYS A 119 27.94 -26.74 -8.09
C LYS A 119 28.42 -25.86 -9.25
N GLU A 120 27.58 -25.65 -10.25
CA GLU A 120 27.87 -24.85 -11.45
C GLU A 120 27.45 -23.38 -11.26
N GLU A 121 26.57 -23.11 -10.31
CA GLU A 121 26.04 -21.79 -9.98
C GLU A 121 27.00 -21.06 -9.02
N GLN A 122 27.79 -20.14 -9.58
CA GLN A 122 28.74 -19.35 -8.79
C GLN A 122 28.02 -18.29 -7.94
N ASP A 123 28.50 -18.09 -6.71
CA ASP A 123 27.97 -17.07 -5.82
C ASP A 123 28.17 -15.65 -6.38
N GLY A 124 27.16 -14.81 -6.28
CA GLY A 124 27.12 -13.47 -6.86
C GLY A 124 26.69 -13.41 -8.32
N THR A 125 26.39 -14.54 -8.96
CA THR A 125 25.80 -14.55 -10.31
C THR A 125 24.31 -14.18 -10.25
N TRP A 126 23.86 -13.50 -11.29
CA TRP A 126 22.47 -13.10 -11.45
C TRP A 126 22.10 -13.08 -12.93
N LYS A 127 20.80 -13.21 -13.21
CA LYS A 127 20.27 -13.08 -14.57
C LYS A 127 18.87 -12.49 -14.52
N VAL A 128 18.56 -11.70 -15.53
CA VAL A 128 17.23 -11.14 -15.76
C VAL A 128 16.73 -11.65 -17.12
N ILE A 129 15.51 -12.19 -17.13
CA ILE A 129 14.79 -12.60 -18.33
C ILE A 129 13.73 -11.52 -18.59
N PRO A 130 13.89 -10.67 -19.61
CA PRO A 130 12.92 -9.65 -19.93
C PRO A 130 11.68 -10.23 -20.63
N LYS A 131 10.54 -9.53 -20.52
CA LYS A 131 9.34 -9.73 -21.36
C LYS A 131 8.90 -8.42 -22.00
N GLU A 132 8.00 -8.54 -22.97
CA GLU A 132 7.44 -7.41 -23.70
C GLU A 132 6.63 -6.48 -22.79
N LEU A 133 6.80 -5.17 -22.97
CA LEU A 133 6.04 -4.15 -22.26
C LEU A 133 4.58 -4.18 -22.71
N THR A 134 3.66 -4.04 -21.74
CA THR A 134 2.23 -3.92 -22.00
C THR A 134 1.71 -2.56 -21.54
N GLU A 135 0.59 -2.09 -22.09
CA GLU A 135 0.01 -0.80 -21.66
C GLU A 135 -0.34 -0.79 -20.17
N GLU A 136 -0.88 -1.90 -19.65
CA GLU A 136 -1.26 -2.05 -18.24
C GLU A 136 -0.05 -1.93 -17.31
N THR A 137 1.05 -2.61 -17.64
CA THR A 137 2.28 -2.53 -16.85
C THR A 137 2.90 -1.14 -16.90
N LEU A 138 2.86 -0.46 -18.05
CA LEU A 138 3.34 0.93 -18.15
C LEU A 138 2.51 1.89 -17.29
N LYS A 139 1.19 1.70 -17.21
CA LYS A 139 0.33 2.51 -16.32
C LYS A 139 0.67 2.34 -14.83
N THR A 140 1.40 1.29 -14.43
CA THR A 140 1.88 1.15 -13.04
C THR A 140 3.06 2.06 -12.71
N ILE A 141 3.80 2.54 -13.72
CA ILE A 141 4.98 3.40 -13.54
C ILE A 141 4.72 4.85 -14.01
N PHE A 142 3.79 5.05 -14.94
CA PHE A 142 3.35 6.38 -15.38
C PHE A 142 2.09 6.80 -14.64
N VAL A 143 2.17 7.87 -13.86
CA VAL A 143 0.98 8.51 -13.28
C VAL A 143 0.01 8.95 -14.38
N THR A 144 -1.30 8.98 -14.09
CA THR A 144 -2.35 9.24 -15.09
C THR A 144 -2.11 10.52 -15.90
N SER A 145 -1.69 11.60 -15.24
CA SER A 145 -1.36 12.87 -15.89
C SER A 145 -0.15 12.76 -16.82
N ALA A 146 0.91 12.07 -16.40
CA ALA A 146 2.10 11.82 -17.21
C ALA A 146 1.74 10.95 -18.43
N TRP A 147 0.96 9.89 -18.23
CA TRP A 147 0.46 9.03 -19.31
C TRP A 147 -0.32 9.82 -20.36
N GLN A 148 -1.23 10.70 -19.91
CA GLN A 148 -2.00 11.57 -20.80
C GLN A 148 -1.13 12.59 -21.55
N ALA A 149 -0.06 13.08 -20.91
CA ALA A 149 0.86 14.05 -21.49
C ALA A 149 1.84 13.46 -22.52
N LEU A 150 2.01 12.12 -22.58
CA LEU A 150 2.92 11.47 -23.53
C LEU A 150 2.58 11.78 -24.99
N ALA A 151 1.29 11.84 -25.32
CA ALA A 151 0.80 12.17 -26.65
C ALA A 151 -0.68 12.61 -26.60
N SER A 152 -1.04 13.54 -27.48
CA SER A 152 -2.43 14.00 -27.63
C SER A 152 -3.37 12.88 -28.09
N LYS A 153 -2.90 12.00 -28.98
CA LYS A 153 -3.65 10.82 -29.45
C LYS A 153 -3.34 9.60 -28.58
N VAL A 154 -4.39 8.89 -28.14
CA VAL A 154 -4.28 7.72 -27.24
C VAL A 154 -3.40 6.61 -27.82
N GLU A 155 -3.59 6.31 -29.11
CA GLU A 155 -2.84 5.27 -29.85
C GLU A 155 -1.32 5.48 -29.81
N ASN A 156 -0.86 6.74 -29.72
CA ASN A 156 0.56 7.07 -29.72
C ASN A 156 1.20 7.02 -28.33
N ARG A 157 0.40 6.99 -27.25
CA ARG A 157 0.92 7.04 -25.87
C ARG A 157 1.74 5.82 -25.53
N PHE A 158 1.27 4.63 -25.93
CA PHE A 158 2.00 3.38 -25.71
C PHE A 158 3.38 3.39 -26.38
N LYS A 159 3.43 3.77 -27.67
CA LYS A 159 4.69 3.89 -28.41
C LYS A 159 5.65 4.90 -27.77
N LYS A 160 5.15 6.06 -27.33
CA LYS A 160 5.96 7.07 -26.63
C LYS A 160 6.45 6.59 -25.27
N ALA A 161 5.64 5.85 -24.52
CA ALA A 161 6.08 5.22 -23.28
C ALA A 161 7.20 4.20 -23.54
N GLN A 162 7.08 3.36 -24.57
CA GLN A 162 8.14 2.42 -24.97
C GLN A 162 9.44 3.14 -25.35
N GLU A 163 9.38 4.24 -26.11
CA GLU A 163 10.55 5.05 -26.45
C GLU A 163 11.25 5.60 -25.20
N ILE A 164 10.48 6.04 -24.19
CA ILE A 164 11.03 6.50 -22.91
C ILE A 164 11.68 5.35 -22.14
N CYS A 165 10.99 4.20 -22.02
CA CYS A 165 11.56 3.02 -21.34
C CYS A 165 12.87 2.59 -21.99
N SER A 166 12.91 2.51 -23.33
CA SER A 166 14.12 2.19 -24.08
C SER A 166 15.26 3.19 -23.83
N ARG A 167 14.95 4.49 -23.78
CA ARG A 167 15.95 5.55 -23.48
C ARG A 167 16.61 5.40 -22.12
N TYR A 168 15.88 4.89 -21.13
CA TYR A 168 16.39 4.65 -19.77
C TYR A 168 16.76 3.18 -19.53
N HIS A 169 16.87 2.37 -20.60
CA HIS A 169 17.18 0.94 -20.52
C HIS A 169 16.25 0.17 -19.54
N LEU A 170 15.01 0.63 -19.41
CA LEU A 170 14.02 0.06 -18.51
C LEU A 170 13.29 -1.10 -19.22
N LYS A 171 13.48 -2.30 -18.69
CA LYS A 171 12.88 -3.54 -19.20
C LYS A 171 11.83 -4.04 -18.22
N LEU A 172 10.72 -4.58 -18.74
CA LEU A 172 9.81 -5.38 -17.95
C LEU A 172 10.43 -6.77 -17.74
N VAL A 173 10.42 -7.24 -16.51
CA VAL A 173 11.01 -8.52 -16.13
C VAL A 173 9.93 -9.58 -16.16
N ASP A 174 10.21 -10.71 -16.80
CA ASP A 174 9.44 -11.93 -16.60
C ASP A 174 9.91 -12.59 -15.32
N THR A 175 11.18 -12.98 -15.29
CA THR A 175 11.81 -13.69 -14.19
C THR A 175 13.22 -13.15 -13.98
N TYR A 176 13.67 -13.03 -12.74
CA TYR A 176 15.08 -12.82 -12.43
C TYR A 176 15.52 -13.71 -11.28
N TRP A 177 16.81 -14.06 -11.28
CA TRP A 177 17.40 -14.84 -10.20
C TRP A 177 18.75 -14.29 -9.78
N ILE A 178 19.11 -14.59 -8.53
CA ILE A 178 20.42 -14.32 -7.94
C ILE A 178 20.88 -15.58 -7.20
N VAL A 179 22.17 -15.90 -7.33
CA VAL A 179 22.85 -16.86 -6.50
C VAL A 179 23.61 -16.07 -5.45
N LYS A 180 23.23 -16.23 -4.18
CA LYS A 180 23.87 -15.54 -3.06
C LYS A 180 23.87 -16.42 -1.83
N GLU A 181 24.99 -16.44 -1.10
CA GLU A 181 25.16 -17.24 0.12
C GLU A 181 24.85 -18.73 -0.12
N GLY A 182 25.20 -19.24 -1.31
CA GLY A 182 24.94 -20.65 -1.68
C GLY A 182 23.46 -20.98 -1.95
N LYS A 183 22.62 -19.97 -2.11
CA LYS A 183 21.18 -20.11 -2.42
C LYS A 183 20.87 -19.52 -3.79
N TYR A 184 20.13 -20.26 -4.59
CA TYR A 184 19.47 -19.75 -5.78
C TYR A 184 18.11 -19.17 -5.38
N GLN A 185 17.93 -17.88 -5.59
CA GLN A 185 16.71 -17.16 -5.28
C GLN A 185 16.13 -16.58 -6.58
N GLU A 186 14.87 -16.88 -6.86
CA GLU A 186 14.18 -16.51 -8.08
C GLU A 186 12.90 -15.76 -7.77
N TRP A 187 12.67 -14.70 -8.53
CA TRP A 187 11.44 -13.91 -8.48
C TRP A 187 10.85 -13.81 -9.87
N LYS A 188 9.54 -13.98 -9.96
CA LYS A 188 8.80 -13.86 -11.21
C LYS A 188 7.69 -12.81 -11.08
N SER A 189 7.59 -12.00 -12.12
CA SER A 189 6.58 -10.96 -12.26
C SER A 189 5.23 -11.57 -12.57
N THR A 190 4.20 -11.11 -11.89
CA THR A 190 2.80 -11.42 -12.20
C THR A 190 2.14 -10.20 -12.84
N ASP A 191 0.94 -10.35 -13.39
CA ASP A 191 0.21 -9.25 -14.04
C ASP A 191 -0.15 -8.15 -13.02
N ASP A 192 -0.55 -8.56 -11.81
CA ASP A 192 -0.87 -7.64 -10.71
C ASP A 192 0.37 -7.16 -9.94
N PHE A 193 1.57 -7.69 -10.24
CA PHE A 193 2.83 -7.29 -9.60
C PHE A 193 3.97 -7.21 -10.63
N PRO A 194 4.00 -6.15 -11.46
CA PRO A 194 5.05 -5.97 -12.45
C PRO A 194 6.40 -5.69 -11.79
N ILE A 195 7.45 -6.32 -12.31
CA ILE A 195 8.83 -6.08 -11.92
C ILE A 195 9.56 -5.44 -13.10
N PHE A 196 10.31 -4.38 -12.84
CA PHE A 196 11.11 -3.70 -13.84
C PHE A 196 12.59 -3.80 -13.53
N PHE A 197 13.42 -3.65 -14.55
CA PHE A 197 14.87 -3.67 -14.44
C PHE A 197 15.48 -2.54 -15.27
N PHE A 198 16.26 -1.67 -14.62
CA PHE A 198 17.16 -0.74 -15.29
C PHE A 198 18.46 -1.47 -15.61
N ASP A 199 18.71 -1.67 -16.90
CA ASP A 199 19.88 -2.38 -17.41
C ASP A 199 21.04 -1.42 -17.68
N GLU A 200 22.10 -1.53 -16.88
CA GLU A 200 23.32 -0.73 -16.99
C GLU A 200 24.52 -1.59 -17.41
N GLY A 201 24.27 -2.77 -18.00
CA GLY A 201 25.29 -3.72 -18.45
C GLY A 201 25.84 -4.57 -17.30
N GLU A 202 26.95 -4.15 -16.69
CA GLU A 202 27.64 -4.93 -15.64
C GLU A 202 26.88 -4.96 -14.31
N TRP A 203 25.95 -4.03 -14.14
CA TRP A 203 25.05 -3.95 -13.00
C TRP A 203 23.66 -3.51 -13.47
N GLY A 204 22.70 -3.57 -12.57
CA GLY A 204 21.41 -2.95 -12.83
C GLY A 204 20.57 -2.83 -11.58
N LYS A 205 19.38 -2.26 -11.75
CA LYS A 205 18.49 -1.95 -10.63
C LYS A 205 17.10 -2.51 -10.89
N ILE A 206 16.70 -3.44 -10.03
CA ILE A 206 15.33 -3.93 -9.95
C ILE A 206 14.45 -2.84 -9.33
N TYR A 207 13.28 -2.64 -9.93
CA TYR A 207 12.23 -1.75 -9.46
C TYR A 207 10.90 -2.51 -9.37
N GLN A 208 10.32 -2.54 -8.17
CA GLN A 208 9.03 -3.16 -7.87
C GLN A 208 8.06 -2.07 -7.36
N PRO A 209 7.27 -1.42 -8.22
CA PRO A 209 6.43 -0.27 -7.85
C PRO A 209 5.44 -0.57 -6.72
N LEU A 210 4.85 -1.77 -6.73
CA LEU A 210 3.82 -2.21 -5.80
C LEU A 210 4.39 -2.87 -4.52
N ALA A 211 5.71 -3.02 -4.41
CA ALA A 211 6.33 -3.55 -3.21
C ALA A 211 6.27 -2.54 -2.04
N GLN A 212 6.42 -3.07 -0.81
CA GLN A 212 6.69 -2.22 0.35
C GLN A 212 7.95 -1.38 0.12
N LYS A 213 7.98 -0.15 0.63
CA LYS A 213 9.05 0.84 0.38
C LYS A 213 10.47 0.27 0.46
N LYS A 214 10.75 -0.58 1.45
CA LYS A 214 12.06 -1.23 1.67
C LYS A 214 12.48 -2.25 0.60
N PHE A 215 11.53 -2.80 -0.16
CA PHE A 215 11.76 -3.83 -1.17
C PHE A 215 11.58 -3.30 -2.60
N ARG A 216 11.15 -2.05 -2.78
CA ARG A 216 10.92 -1.46 -4.12
C ARG A 216 12.15 -1.41 -5.00
N PHE A 217 13.33 -1.33 -4.39
CA PHE A 217 14.57 -1.17 -5.14
C PHE A 217 15.59 -2.20 -4.68
N ARG A 218 16.23 -2.87 -5.63
CA ARG A 218 17.34 -3.79 -5.37
C ARG A 218 18.39 -3.64 -6.46
N TYR A 219 19.65 -3.68 -6.07
CA TYR A 219 20.78 -3.65 -7.01
C TYR A 219 21.21 -5.09 -7.33
N LEU A 220 21.49 -5.34 -8.61
CA LEU A 220 22.09 -6.57 -9.10
C LEU A 220 23.48 -6.24 -9.66
N GLY A 221 24.45 -7.11 -9.40
CA GLY A 221 25.84 -6.91 -9.80
C GLY A 221 26.64 -6.02 -8.84
N LYS A 222 27.88 -5.70 -9.25
CA LYS A 222 28.77 -4.83 -8.47
C LYS A 222 28.37 -3.37 -8.73
N SER A 223 27.57 -2.80 -7.83
CA SER A 223 27.35 -1.35 -7.84
C SER A 223 28.68 -0.66 -7.49
N TYR A 224 29.16 0.25 -8.34
CA TYR A 224 30.22 1.16 -7.91
C TYR A 224 29.72 1.93 -6.67
N PRO A 225 30.44 1.90 -5.54
CA PRO A 225 30.06 2.70 -4.37
C PRO A 225 29.97 4.17 -4.81
N LEU A 226 29.03 4.93 -4.23
CA LEU A 226 28.83 6.36 -4.55
C LEU A 226 30.10 7.23 -4.47
N HIS A 227 31.18 6.72 -3.86
CA HIS A 227 32.49 7.37 -3.77
C HIS A 227 33.47 7.09 -4.92
N SER A 228 33.13 6.26 -5.91
CA SER A 228 34.01 5.96 -7.05
C SER A 228 33.42 6.44 -8.37
N TRP A 229 32.91 7.68 -8.41
CA TRP A 229 32.68 8.39 -9.67
C TRP A 229 34.02 8.87 -10.23
N PRO A 230 34.46 8.43 -11.43
CA PRO A 230 35.64 8.97 -12.10
C PRO A 230 35.29 10.38 -12.58
N GLY A 231 35.50 11.35 -11.70
CA GLY A 231 35.02 12.73 -11.81
C GLY A 231 34.82 13.41 -10.46
N SER A 232 34.78 12.63 -9.36
CA SER A 232 34.88 13.15 -8.00
C SER A 232 36.35 13.21 -7.54
N SER A 233 37.20 13.91 -8.30
CA SER A 233 38.42 14.45 -7.71
C SER A 233 37.98 15.46 -6.65
N SER A 234 38.32 15.18 -5.40
CA SER A 234 38.16 16.04 -4.25
C SER A 234 38.99 17.32 -4.39
N GLU A 235 38.63 18.21 -5.30
CA GLU A 235 38.93 19.63 -5.17
C GLU A 235 37.72 20.28 -4.53
N VAL A 236 37.78 20.31 -3.20
CA VAL A 236 37.00 21.21 -2.38
C VAL A 236 37.29 22.63 -2.87
N LEU A 237 36.41 23.18 -3.69
CA LEU A 237 36.33 24.62 -3.97
C LEU A 237 36.08 25.32 -2.63
N ARG A 238 37.17 25.64 -1.93
CA ARG A 238 37.17 26.59 -0.82
C ARG A 238 36.80 27.94 -1.43
N TRP A 239 35.55 28.33 -1.24
CA TRP A 239 35.10 29.69 -1.45
C TRP A 239 35.85 30.60 -0.47
N LYS A 240 37.00 31.15 -0.89
CA LYS A 240 37.63 32.28 -0.21
C LYS A 240 36.83 33.51 -0.58
N GLY A 241 35.94 33.94 0.31
CA GLY A 241 35.37 35.28 0.26
C GLY A 241 36.49 36.31 0.36
N SER A 242 36.81 36.96 -0.76
CA SER A 242 37.66 38.14 -0.78
C SER A 242 36.77 39.37 -0.63
N HIS A 243 37.01 40.12 0.44
CA HIS A 243 36.52 41.48 0.61
C HIS A 243 37.02 42.36 -0.55
N ARG A 244 36.13 43.19 -1.09
CA ARG A 244 36.37 44.60 -1.44
C ARG A 244 35.06 45.36 -1.29
#